data_AF-A0A2V7HRA2-F1
#
_entry.id   AF-A0A2V7HRA2-F1
#
_cell.length_a   1.000
_cell.length_b   1.000
_cell.length_c   1.000
_cell.angle_alpha   90.00
_cell.angle_beta   90.00
_cell.angle_gamma   90.00
#
_symmetry.space_group_name_H-M   'P 1'
#
loop_
_entity.id
_entity.type
_entity.pdbx_description
1 polymer ?
#
loop_
_entity_poly.entity_id
_entity_poly.type
_entity_poly.pdbx_seq_one_letter_code
_entity_poly.pdbx_strand_id
1 'polypeptide(L)'
;MKTLSALVFALVLAGLSGCMSAMPGGSSALPNVDVDPWPRRLTSGEHTFSIFQPQYERWDQGRLTGRAAVVVENPVSPEPQYGVIRFTARTEVDKETRLVTLEDLTIAEADFPTAPEGGGVYLAALRQALSAQPLRIALDRLQAEPEVERAEDPGRIVQVKNDAPRIIVSEQPALLVRIDGQPVLRHVAGTDLLRVTNTRVLLLLDRSADRYYLWLMTRWLAAPKLDGPWAAVDTPPASLQTAKEVALQSKEVGQAGVLPTVYVSTAPAELIVLKGQPALSPITGTDILEVTNTDDDLFVYTPQQEYYARLSGRWFRAGSLQGPWEFVASGDLPRDFTVTRRHRRSSQ
;
A
#
# COMPACT_ATOMS: atom_id res chain seq x y z
N MET A 1 -48.45 75.57 37.28
CA MET A 1 -49.71 74.89 36.94
C MET A 1 -49.45 73.38 36.83
N LYS A 2 -50.16 72.57 37.63
CA LYS A 2 -50.66 71.19 37.39
C LYS A 2 -49.66 70.14 36.86
N THR A 3 -49.11 69.29 37.73
CA THR A 3 -49.47 67.85 37.97
C THR A 3 -49.21 66.89 36.82
N LEU A 4 -48.39 65.85 37.03
CA LEU A 4 -48.88 64.45 37.14
C LEU A 4 -47.75 63.50 37.60
N SER A 5 -48.11 62.60 38.53
CA SER A 5 -47.37 61.39 38.89
C SER A 5 -47.47 60.33 37.80
N ALA A 6 -46.42 59.54 37.60
CA ALA A 6 -46.55 58.14 37.22
C ALA A 6 -45.28 57.36 37.62
N LEU A 7 -45.48 56.38 38.48
CA LEU A 7 -44.54 55.39 38.98
C LEU A 7 -44.31 54.34 37.88
N VAL A 8 -43.06 54.06 37.50
CA VAL A 8 -42.71 52.80 36.81
C VAL A 8 -41.41 52.25 37.38
N PHE A 9 -41.54 51.03 37.88
CA PHE A 9 -40.56 50.11 38.42
C PHE A 9 -39.47 49.81 37.35
N ALA A 10 -38.21 50.09 37.65
CA ALA A 10 -37.08 49.63 36.84
C ALA A 10 -36.17 48.75 37.70
N LEU A 11 -36.14 47.49 37.27
CA LEU A 11 -35.49 46.32 37.82
C LEU A 11 -33.97 46.52 37.97
N VAL A 12 -33.44 46.24 39.17
CA VAL A 12 -32.01 46.11 39.42
C VAL A 12 -31.55 44.76 38.83
N LEU A 13 -30.83 44.78 37.71
CA LEU A 13 -29.99 43.65 37.30
C LEU A 13 -28.57 43.89 37.79
N ALA A 14 -28.18 43.16 38.83
CA ALA A 14 -26.79 43.01 39.22
C ALA A 14 -26.04 42.22 38.13
N GLY A 15 -24.97 42.81 37.60
CA GLY A 15 -24.05 42.14 36.69
C GLY A 15 -23.30 41.03 37.41
N LEU A 16 -23.53 39.79 36.99
CA LEU A 16 -22.64 38.67 37.26
C LEU A 16 -21.91 38.34 35.96
N SER A 17 -20.66 38.78 35.88
CA SER A 17 -19.65 38.24 34.96
C SER A 17 -19.46 36.76 35.28
N GLY A 18 -20.05 35.89 34.46
CA GLY A 18 -19.73 34.47 34.40
C GLY A 18 -19.03 34.18 33.08
N CYS A 19 -17.72 33.94 33.12
CA CYS A 19 -16.96 33.43 31.99
C CYS A 19 -17.51 32.04 31.61
N MET A 20 -18.32 31.96 30.55
CA MET A 20 -18.60 30.69 29.89
C MET A 20 -17.37 30.29 29.07
N SER A 21 -16.45 29.56 29.71
CA SER A 21 -15.43 28.80 28.99
C SER A 21 -16.11 27.62 28.31
N ALA A 22 -16.40 27.74 27.02
CA ALA A 22 -16.80 26.62 26.19
C ALA A 22 -15.64 25.60 26.17
N MET A 23 -15.84 24.44 26.79
CA MET A 23 -14.92 23.32 26.63
C MET A 23 -15.02 22.83 25.18
N PRO A 24 -13.92 22.80 24.41
CA PRO A 24 -13.92 22.06 23.16
C PRO A 24 -14.04 20.58 23.50
N GLY A 25 -15.21 20.00 23.21
CA GLY A 25 -15.41 18.56 23.08
C GLY A 25 -14.67 18.05 21.83
N GLY A 26 -13.35 18.21 21.82
CA GLY A 26 -12.47 17.50 20.93
C GLY A 26 -12.40 16.07 21.43
N SER A 27 -13.25 15.21 20.91
CA SER A 27 -12.92 13.78 20.86
C SER A 27 -11.74 13.68 19.90
N SER A 28 -10.54 13.91 20.43
CA SER A 28 -9.30 13.54 19.77
C SER A 28 -9.36 12.04 19.65
N ALA A 29 -9.80 11.55 18.49
CA ALA A 29 -9.39 10.22 18.06
C ALA A 29 -7.87 10.24 18.16
N LEU A 30 -7.33 9.50 19.14
CA LEU A 30 -5.91 9.31 19.25
C LEU A 30 -5.41 8.89 17.86
N PRO A 31 -4.28 9.43 17.37
CA PRO A 31 -3.65 8.87 16.20
C PRO A 31 -3.54 7.37 16.44
N ASN A 32 -4.00 6.56 15.48
CA ASN A 32 -3.80 5.12 15.50
C ASN A 32 -2.28 4.89 15.33
N VAL A 33 -1.53 5.12 16.40
CA VAL A 33 -0.13 4.72 16.52
C VAL A 33 -0.21 3.20 16.45
N ASP A 34 0.33 2.63 15.38
CA ASP A 34 0.48 1.19 15.29
C ASP A 34 1.28 0.75 16.52
N VAL A 35 0.59 0.19 17.51
CA VAL A 35 1.15 -0.17 18.83
C VAL A 35 2.16 -1.32 18.70
N ASP A 36 2.25 -1.89 17.49
CA ASP A 36 3.11 -2.99 17.11
C ASP A 36 3.49 -2.87 15.62
N PRO A 37 4.45 -2.00 15.24
CA PRO A 37 4.77 -1.78 13.84
C PRO A 37 5.47 -3.01 13.25
N TRP A 38 4.86 -3.56 12.20
CA TRP A 38 5.45 -4.60 11.36
C TRP A 38 5.94 -4.00 10.03
N PRO A 39 7.00 -4.55 9.40
CA PRO A 39 7.84 -5.65 9.87
C PRO A 39 8.73 -5.26 11.07
N ARG A 40 9.08 -6.25 11.89
CA ARG A 40 10.02 -6.08 13.00
C ARG A 40 11.45 -6.29 12.52
N ARG A 41 12.28 -5.28 12.74
CA ARG A 41 13.70 -5.34 12.38
C ARG A 41 14.54 -5.84 13.56
N LEU A 42 15.37 -6.84 13.31
CA LEU A 42 16.32 -7.40 14.26
C LEU A 42 17.71 -7.45 13.63
N THR A 43 18.75 -7.35 14.45
CA THR A 43 20.14 -7.43 14.01
C THR A 43 20.86 -8.50 14.79
N SER A 44 21.64 -9.34 14.11
CA SER A 44 22.50 -10.35 14.74
C SER A 44 23.74 -10.56 13.89
N GLY A 45 24.91 -10.21 14.44
CA GLY A 45 26.15 -10.12 13.66
C GLY A 45 25.99 -9.12 12.51
N GLU A 46 26.34 -9.56 11.30
CA GLU A 46 26.24 -8.77 10.06
C GLU A 46 24.86 -8.83 9.41
N HIS A 47 23.92 -9.62 9.95
CA HIS A 47 22.62 -9.83 9.33
C HIS A 47 21.57 -8.90 9.90
N THR A 48 20.83 -8.24 9.00
CA THR A 48 19.61 -7.51 9.34
C THR A 48 18.41 -8.34 8.91
N PHE A 49 17.56 -8.70 9.87
CA PHE A 49 16.35 -9.48 9.65
C PHE A 49 15.15 -8.56 9.71
N SER A 50 14.25 -8.67 8.73
CA SER A 50 12.91 -8.10 8.78
C SER A 50 11.91 -9.24 8.91
N ILE A 51 11.34 -9.40 10.10
CA ILE A 51 10.29 -10.40 10.37
C ILE A 51 8.94 -9.75 10.09
N PHE A 52 8.16 -10.35 9.20
CA PHE A 52 6.82 -9.87 8.89
C PHE A 52 5.78 -10.44 9.85
N GLN A 53 4.58 -9.85 9.82
CA GLN A 53 3.49 -10.25 10.69
C GLN A 53 3.26 -11.77 10.61
N PRO A 54 3.30 -12.48 11.76
CA PRO A 54 3.02 -13.90 11.80
C PRO A 54 1.58 -14.23 11.40
N GLN A 55 1.41 -15.42 10.82
CA GLN A 55 0.14 -16.13 10.75
C GLN A 55 0.12 -17.17 11.85
N TYR A 56 -0.92 -17.18 12.68
CA TYR A 56 -1.02 -18.15 13.77
C TYR A 56 -1.69 -19.42 13.28
N GLU A 57 -1.14 -20.55 13.69
CA GLU A 57 -1.63 -21.88 13.31
C GLU A 57 -2.45 -22.49 14.45
N ARG A 58 -2.06 -22.20 15.70
CA ARG A 58 -2.78 -22.69 16.89
C ARG A 58 -2.45 -21.80 18.08
N TRP A 59 -3.46 -21.47 18.86
CA TRP A 59 -3.30 -20.85 20.16
C TRP A 59 -4.18 -21.55 21.20
N ASP A 60 -3.58 -22.40 22.02
CA ASP A 60 -4.29 -23.13 23.05
C ASP A 60 -3.43 -23.32 24.30
N GLN A 61 -4.08 -23.35 25.46
CA GLN A 61 -3.42 -23.60 26.76
C GLN A 61 -2.19 -22.70 27.02
N GLY A 62 -2.23 -21.44 26.55
CA GLY A 62 -1.12 -20.50 26.71
C GLY A 62 0.09 -20.77 25.80
N ARG A 63 -0.06 -21.61 24.77
CA ARG A 63 0.97 -21.92 23.78
C ARG A 63 0.51 -21.48 22.40
N LEU A 64 1.35 -20.71 21.73
CA LEU A 64 1.12 -20.19 20.40
C LEU A 64 2.08 -20.86 19.41
N THR A 65 1.56 -21.39 18.32
CA THR A 65 2.35 -21.82 17.16
C THR A 65 1.96 -21.00 15.95
N GLY A 66 2.95 -20.67 15.14
CA GLY A 66 2.72 -19.91 13.93
C GLY A 66 3.94 -19.89 13.03
N ARG A 67 3.80 -19.16 11.93
CA ARG A 67 4.87 -18.93 10.98
C ARG A 67 4.92 -17.48 10.55
N ALA A 68 6.10 -17.02 10.16
CA ALA A 68 6.31 -15.67 9.67
C ALA A 68 7.23 -15.69 8.46
N ALA A 69 6.97 -14.79 7.50
CA ALA A 69 7.94 -14.48 6.45
C ALA A 69 9.10 -13.69 7.06
N VAL A 70 10.31 -13.96 6.59
CA VAL A 70 11.53 -13.26 7.02
C VAL A 70 12.33 -12.87 5.80
N VAL A 71 12.81 -11.63 5.81
CA VAL A 71 13.80 -11.12 4.86
C VAL A 71 15.12 -10.94 5.57
N VAL A 72 16.21 -11.41 4.97
CA VAL A 72 17.59 -11.21 5.44
C VAL A 72 18.30 -10.29 4.46
N GLU A 73 18.83 -9.21 4.99
CA GLU A 73 19.75 -8.31 4.29
C GLU A 73 21.17 -8.56 4.81
N ASN A 74 22.14 -8.62 3.90
CA ASN A 74 23.56 -8.79 4.21
C ASN A 74 24.34 -7.62 3.62
N PRO A 75 25.23 -6.94 4.37
CA PRO A 75 26.07 -5.87 3.82
C PRO A 75 26.95 -6.30 2.64
N VAL A 76 27.20 -7.61 2.46
CA VAL A 76 28.02 -8.18 1.38
C VAL A 76 27.21 -8.47 0.11
N SER A 77 25.87 -8.60 0.19
CA SER A 77 25.00 -8.89 -0.96
C SER A 77 23.90 -7.83 -1.11
N PRO A 78 23.78 -7.16 -2.26
CA PRO A 78 22.69 -6.21 -2.50
C PRO A 78 21.33 -6.89 -2.66
N GLU A 79 21.28 -8.20 -2.89
CA GLU A 79 20.03 -8.96 -3.05
C GLU A 79 19.59 -9.57 -1.72
N PRO A 80 18.35 -9.26 -1.27
CA PRO A 80 17.81 -9.81 -0.02
C PRO A 80 17.46 -11.30 -0.16
N GLN A 81 17.56 -12.02 0.95
CA GLN A 81 17.17 -13.43 1.02
C GLN A 81 15.83 -13.61 1.73
N TYR A 82 14.91 -14.32 1.09
CA TYR A 82 13.55 -14.55 1.55
C TYR A 82 13.42 -15.95 2.13
N GLY A 83 12.70 -16.07 3.24
CA GLY A 83 12.41 -17.35 3.86
C GLY A 83 11.21 -17.31 4.78
N VAL A 84 10.89 -18.46 5.34
CA VAL A 84 9.81 -18.64 6.30
C VAL A 84 10.36 -19.28 7.57
N ILE A 85 9.94 -18.76 8.71
CA ILE A 85 10.23 -19.37 10.01
C ILE A 85 8.98 -19.96 10.62
N ARG A 86 9.11 -21.10 11.29
CA ARG A 86 8.08 -21.68 12.16
C ARG A 86 8.50 -21.51 13.61
N PHE A 87 7.61 -21.04 14.46
CA PHE A 87 7.92 -20.79 15.85
C PHE A 87 6.85 -21.33 16.80
N THR A 88 7.25 -21.51 18.05
CA THR A 88 6.37 -21.73 19.19
C THR A 88 6.74 -20.71 20.28
N ALA A 89 5.76 -20.18 21.00
CA ALA A 89 5.99 -19.40 22.21
C ALA A 89 4.96 -19.73 23.29
N ARG A 90 5.32 -19.47 24.56
CA ARG A 90 4.35 -19.33 25.65
C ARG A 90 3.79 -17.91 25.60
N THR A 91 2.50 -17.75 25.85
CA THR A 91 1.82 -16.45 25.81
C THR A 91 1.46 -16.00 27.21
N GLU A 92 1.94 -14.82 27.60
CA GLU A 92 1.48 -14.11 28.79
C GLU A 92 0.55 -12.97 28.34
N VAL A 93 -0.72 -13.03 28.72
CA VAL A 93 -1.75 -12.08 28.27
C VAL A 93 -1.97 -11.00 29.32
N ASP A 94 -1.58 -9.77 28.99
CA ASP A 94 -1.95 -8.59 29.75
C ASP A 94 -3.26 -8.01 29.18
N LYS A 95 -4.34 -8.19 29.93
CA LYS A 95 -5.68 -7.72 29.54
C LYS A 95 -5.86 -6.22 29.75
N GLU A 96 -5.05 -5.57 30.58
CA GLU A 96 -5.14 -4.13 30.84
C GLU A 96 -4.52 -3.37 29.66
N THR A 97 -3.34 -3.80 29.21
CA THR A 97 -2.66 -3.19 28.06
C THR A 97 -3.09 -3.78 26.72
N ARG A 98 -3.88 -4.87 26.73
CA ARG A 98 -4.29 -5.66 25.55
C ARG A 98 -3.09 -6.13 24.73
N LEU A 99 -2.00 -6.49 25.42
CA LEU A 99 -0.78 -7.02 24.83
C LEU A 99 -0.57 -8.47 25.26
N VAL A 100 -0.02 -9.25 24.35
CA VAL A 100 0.42 -10.63 24.60
C VAL A 100 1.93 -10.67 24.47
N THR A 101 2.62 -10.98 25.57
CA THR A 101 4.06 -11.19 25.55
C THR A 101 4.35 -12.63 25.15
N LEU A 102 5.21 -12.81 24.16
CA LEU A 102 5.72 -14.12 23.76
C LEU A 102 6.96 -14.45 24.57
N GLU A 103 6.81 -15.38 25.51
CA GLU A 103 7.87 -15.94 26.32
C GLU A 103 8.39 -17.25 25.72
N ASP A 104 9.65 -17.57 26.00
CA ASP A 104 10.32 -18.79 25.52
C ASP A 104 10.15 -19.03 24.02
N LEU A 105 10.18 -17.95 23.24
CA LEU A 105 9.99 -18.01 21.81
C LEU A 105 11.11 -18.85 21.18
N THR A 106 10.70 -19.97 20.60
CA THR A 106 11.58 -20.93 19.96
C THR A 106 11.25 -20.98 18.48
N ILE A 107 12.23 -20.64 17.63
CA ILE A 107 12.13 -20.93 16.19
C ILE A 107 12.49 -22.40 16.02
N ALA A 108 11.51 -23.21 15.68
CA ALA A 108 11.67 -24.65 15.46
C ALA A 108 12.41 -24.92 14.15
N GLU A 109 12.07 -24.16 13.11
CA GLU A 109 12.54 -24.34 11.74
C GLU A 109 12.65 -22.99 11.05
N ALA A 110 13.64 -22.86 10.17
CA ALA A 110 13.75 -21.77 9.22
C ALA A 110 14.08 -22.37 7.87
N ASP A 111 13.33 -21.95 6.85
CA ASP A 111 13.53 -22.36 5.47
C ASP A 111 13.89 -21.14 4.64
N PHE A 112 15.15 -21.10 4.20
CA PHE A 112 15.67 -20.13 3.26
C PHE A 112 16.21 -20.88 2.04
N PRO A 113 15.38 -21.12 1.00
CA PRO A 113 15.72 -22.01 -0.11
C PRO A 113 17.00 -21.64 -0.87
N THR A 114 17.37 -20.36 -0.89
CA THR A 114 18.56 -19.84 -1.57
C THR A 114 19.76 -19.68 -0.66
N ALA A 115 19.63 -19.96 0.63
CA ALA A 115 20.72 -19.88 1.59
C ALA A 115 21.52 -21.20 1.61
N PRO A 116 22.85 -21.14 1.84
CA PRO A 116 23.65 -22.34 2.09
C PRO A 116 23.07 -23.17 3.24
N GLU A 117 23.08 -24.49 3.09
CA GLU A 117 22.55 -25.45 4.08
C GLU A 117 21.10 -25.14 4.53
N GLY A 118 20.28 -24.55 3.65
CA GLY A 118 18.88 -24.20 3.94
C GLY A 118 18.70 -23.06 4.94
N GLY A 119 19.76 -22.31 5.25
CA GLY A 119 19.69 -21.16 6.16
C GLY A 119 19.95 -21.48 7.63
N GLY A 120 20.66 -22.58 7.94
CA GLY A 120 21.02 -22.94 9.32
C GLY A 120 21.72 -21.82 10.11
N VAL A 121 22.55 -21.01 9.43
CA VAL A 121 23.19 -19.82 10.02
C VAL A 121 22.15 -18.75 10.40
N TYR A 122 21.12 -18.54 9.58
CA TYR A 122 20.04 -17.60 9.87
C TYR A 122 19.16 -18.08 11.02
N LEU A 123 18.89 -19.39 11.10
CA LEU A 123 18.19 -19.97 12.24
C LEU A 123 18.91 -19.68 13.56
N ALA A 124 20.22 -19.89 13.62
CA ALA A 124 21.02 -19.60 14.80
C ALA A 124 21.02 -18.10 15.15
N ALA A 125 21.21 -17.24 14.13
CA ALA A 125 21.23 -15.80 14.30
C ALA A 125 19.87 -15.23 14.78
N LEU A 126 18.76 -15.72 14.24
CA LEU A 126 17.41 -15.34 14.64
C LEU A 126 17.09 -15.78 16.07
N ARG A 127 17.47 -17.00 16.47
CA ARG A 127 17.33 -17.47 17.86
C ARG A 127 18.09 -16.57 18.83
N GLN A 128 19.32 -16.18 18.48
CA GLN A 128 20.10 -15.25 19.27
C GLN A 128 19.43 -13.88 19.36
N ALA A 129 18.98 -13.31 18.24
CA ALA A 129 18.34 -11.99 18.21
C ALA A 129 17.08 -11.92 19.07
N LEU A 130 16.22 -12.94 18.99
CA LEU A 130 14.94 -12.99 19.70
C LEU A 130 15.08 -13.33 21.19
N SER A 131 16.18 -13.99 21.59
CA SER A 131 16.48 -14.20 23.01
C SER A 131 16.78 -12.91 23.76
N ALA A 132 17.26 -11.87 23.05
CA ALA A 132 17.63 -10.60 23.65
C ALA A 132 16.45 -9.65 23.87
N GLN A 133 15.31 -9.86 23.19
CA GLN A 133 14.17 -8.95 23.23
C GLN A 133 12.83 -9.71 23.22
N PRO A 134 12.01 -9.64 24.29
CA PRO A 134 10.70 -10.28 24.31
C PRO A 134 9.74 -9.63 23.30
N LEU A 135 9.10 -10.46 22.48
CA LEU A 135 8.14 -10.01 21.47
C LEU A 135 6.77 -9.74 22.13
N ARG A 136 6.11 -8.62 21.78
CA ARG A 136 4.78 -8.27 22.30
C ARG A 136 3.78 -7.99 21.19
N ILE A 137 2.70 -8.75 21.12
CA ILE A 137 1.70 -8.63 20.05
C ILE A 137 0.40 -8.07 20.63
N ALA A 138 -0.34 -7.29 19.84
CA ALA A 138 -1.69 -6.86 20.23
C ALA A 138 -2.66 -8.06 20.37
N LEU A 139 -3.34 -8.18 21.51
CA LEU A 139 -4.28 -9.27 21.81
C LEU A 139 -5.39 -9.39 20.76
N ASP A 140 -5.90 -8.27 20.27
CA ASP A 140 -6.98 -8.22 19.27
C ASP A 140 -6.60 -8.90 17.96
N ARG A 141 -5.30 -8.86 17.61
CA ARG A 141 -4.77 -9.47 16.40
C ARG A 141 -4.71 -10.99 16.52
N LEU A 142 -4.46 -11.53 17.72
CA LEU A 142 -4.53 -12.97 17.99
C LEU A 142 -5.97 -13.50 17.98
N GLN A 143 -6.96 -12.62 18.16
CA GLN A 143 -8.38 -12.99 18.23
C GLN A 143 -9.10 -12.87 16.88
N ALA A 144 -8.46 -12.30 15.85
CA ALA A 144 -9.10 -11.90 14.60
C ALA A 144 -8.93 -12.88 13.42
N GLU A 145 -8.50 -14.13 13.64
CA GLU A 145 -8.23 -15.09 12.56
C GLU A 145 -9.35 -16.15 12.39
N PRO A 146 -10.07 -16.18 11.24
CA PRO A 146 -10.96 -17.28 10.86
C PRO A 146 -10.42 -18.12 9.68
N GLU A 147 -10.66 -19.43 9.70
CA GLU A 147 -10.44 -20.39 8.60
C GLU A 147 -11.68 -20.51 7.67
N VAL A 148 -11.45 -20.79 6.38
CA VAL A 148 -12.45 -20.78 5.29
C VAL A 148 -12.54 -22.14 4.56
N GLU A 149 -13.75 -22.54 4.14
CA GLU A 149 -14.06 -23.68 3.23
C GLU A 149 -14.86 -23.25 1.95
N ARG A 150 -14.53 -23.88 0.80
CA ARG A 150 -15.26 -24.22 -0.49
C ARG A 150 -16.21 -23.20 -1.19
N ALA A 151 -16.39 -23.11 -2.52
CA ALA A 151 -15.75 -23.57 -3.77
C ALA A 151 -16.44 -22.86 -4.98
N GLU A 152 -15.75 -22.60 -6.12
CA GLU A 152 -16.16 -22.82 -7.54
C GLU A 152 -15.19 -22.21 -8.61
N ASP A 153 -15.23 -22.81 -9.82
CA ASP A 153 -14.22 -23.00 -10.89
C ASP A 153 -14.15 -21.91 -12.00
N PRO A 154 -12.99 -21.63 -12.66
CA PRO A 154 -12.96 -20.78 -13.86
C PRO A 154 -12.26 -21.37 -15.11
N GLY A 155 -12.93 -21.21 -16.26
CA GLY A 155 -12.49 -21.65 -17.58
C GLY A 155 -11.68 -20.67 -18.44
N ARG A 156 -11.13 -21.28 -19.51
CA ARG A 156 -10.61 -20.85 -20.83
C ARG A 156 -9.64 -19.66 -20.95
N ILE A 157 -8.43 -19.99 -21.42
CA ILE A 157 -7.33 -19.10 -21.80
C ILE A 157 -7.54 -18.60 -23.24
N VAL A 158 -7.42 -17.29 -23.49
CA VAL A 158 -7.32 -16.69 -24.83
C VAL A 158 -5.88 -16.18 -25.00
N GLN A 159 -5.23 -16.54 -26.12
CA GLN A 159 -3.89 -16.04 -26.42
C GLN A 159 -3.94 -14.58 -26.88
N VAL A 160 -3.14 -13.74 -26.21
CA VAL A 160 -2.96 -12.31 -26.48
C VAL A 160 -1.46 -12.06 -26.73
N LYS A 161 -1.12 -10.97 -27.42
CA LYS A 161 0.25 -10.53 -27.63
C LYS A 161 0.96 -10.32 -26.27
N ASN A 162 2.14 -10.92 -26.11
CA ASN A 162 2.83 -11.09 -24.81
C ASN A 162 4.04 -10.18 -24.59
N ASP A 163 4.17 -9.07 -25.34
CA ASP A 163 5.18 -8.07 -25.02
C ASP A 163 4.89 -7.53 -23.60
N ALA A 164 5.86 -7.67 -22.69
CA ALA A 164 5.69 -7.21 -21.31
C ALA A 164 5.49 -5.69 -21.33
N PRO A 165 4.36 -5.17 -20.79
CA PRO A 165 4.20 -3.74 -20.65
C PRO A 165 5.28 -3.22 -19.69
N ARG A 166 5.56 -1.92 -19.73
CA ARG A 166 6.35 -1.30 -18.67
C ARG A 166 5.56 -1.41 -17.36
N ILE A 167 6.04 -2.21 -16.41
CA ILE A 167 5.44 -2.30 -15.08
C ILE A 167 6.12 -1.24 -14.20
N ILE A 168 5.30 -0.36 -13.64
CA ILE A 168 5.72 0.68 -12.70
C ILE A 168 5.26 0.24 -11.32
N VAL A 169 6.14 0.32 -10.32
CA VAL A 169 5.76 0.05 -8.93
C VAL A 169 5.94 1.31 -8.11
N SER A 170 4.95 1.62 -7.28
CA SER A 170 5.01 2.75 -6.35
C SER A 170 4.64 2.29 -4.94
N GLU A 171 5.45 2.68 -3.95
CA GLU A 171 5.19 2.44 -2.52
C GLU A 171 4.33 3.55 -1.87
N GLN A 172 3.87 4.50 -2.68
CA GLN A 172 3.03 5.62 -2.29
C GLN A 172 1.78 5.65 -3.17
N PRO A 173 0.69 6.33 -2.76
CA PRO A 173 -0.46 6.52 -3.61
C PRO A 173 -0.05 7.06 -4.98
N ALA A 174 -0.37 6.32 -6.03
CA ALA A 174 0.05 6.64 -7.38
C ALA A 174 -1.08 6.41 -8.40
N LEU A 175 -1.00 7.12 -9.52
CA LEU A 175 -1.93 7.01 -10.63
C LEU A 175 -1.18 6.99 -11.96
N LEU A 176 -1.58 6.09 -12.85
CA LEU A 176 -1.05 5.98 -14.20
C LEU A 176 -1.99 6.63 -15.21
N VAL A 177 -1.54 7.71 -15.83
CA VAL A 177 -2.17 8.31 -17.01
C VAL A 177 -1.59 7.67 -18.27
N ARG A 178 -2.46 7.04 -19.07
CA ARG A 178 -2.09 6.46 -20.35
C ARG A 178 -2.41 7.42 -21.50
N ILE A 179 -1.45 7.57 -22.39
CA ILE A 179 -1.58 8.27 -23.68
C ILE A 179 -1.40 7.21 -24.77
N ASP A 180 -2.37 7.08 -25.66
CA ASP A 180 -2.34 6.06 -26.71
C ASP A 180 -1.34 6.45 -27.81
N GLY A 181 -0.08 6.07 -27.65
CA GLY A 181 1.01 6.42 -28.55
C GLY A 181 1.55 7.84 -28.33
N GLN A 182 2.07 8.47 -29.38
CA GLN A 182 2.60 9.84 -29.28
C GLN A 182 1.47 10.85 -29.05
N PRO A 183 1.66 11.90 -28.22
CA PRO A 183 0.61 12.88 -27.90
C PRO A 183 0.00 13.54 -29.15
N VAL A 184 -1.32 13.46 -29.28
CA VAL A 184 -2.07 14.11 -30.36
C VAL A 184 -2.65 15.42 -29.85
N LEU A 185 -2.03 16.53 -30.25
CA LEU A 185 -2.38 17.87 -29.80
C LEU A 185 -3.51 18.50 -30.63
N ARG A 186 -4.48 19.12 -29.97
CA ARG A 186 -5.57 19.89 -30.56
C ARG A 186 -5.78 21.20 -29.82
N HIS A 187 -6.02 22.28 -30.56
CA HIS A 187 -6.29 23.59 -29.96
C HIS A 187 -7.58 23.59 -29.14
N VAL A 188 -7.57 24.22 -27.97
CA VAL A 188 -8.76 24.44 -27.14
C VAL A 188 -9.36 25.80 -27.49
N ALA A 189 -10.60 25.81 -27.97
CA ALA A 189 -11.27 27.03 -28.40
C ALA A 189 -11.29 28.10 -27.29
N GLY A 190 -10.97 29.36 -27.65
CA GLY A 190 -10.94 30.49 -26.72
C GLY A 190 -9.70 30.59 -25.82
N THR A 191 -8.67 29.77 -26.06
CA THR A 191 -7.39 29.78 -25.31
C THR A 191 -6.23 29.46 -26.25
N ASP A 192 -4.98 29.77 -25.88
CA ASP A 192 -3.80 29.32 -26.63
C ASP A 192 -3.33 27.89 -26.24
N LEU A 193 -4.13 27.16 -25.45
CA LEU A 193 -3.78 25.85 -24.91
C LEU A 193 -4.02 24.74 -25.93
N LEU A 194 -3.18 23.70 -25.86
CA LEU A 194 -3.31 22.50 -26.67
C LEU A 194 -3.71 21.30 -25.81
N ARG A 195 -4.85 20.66 -26.10
CA ARG A 195 -5.27 19.41 -25.46
C ARG A 195 -4.59 18.20 -26.08
N VAL A 196 -4.07 17.30 -25.24
CA VAL A 196 -3.70 15.94 -25.65
C VAL A 196 -4.98 15.12 -25.72
N THR A 197 -5.32 14.63 -26.91
CA THR A 197 -6.65 14.04 -27.19
C THR A 197 -6.70 12.52 -27.19
N ASN A 198 -5.55 11.86 -27.28
CA ASN A 198 -5.39 10.41 -27.17
C ASN A 198 -5.18 9.98 -25.70
N THR A 199 -5.92 10.61 -24.78
CA THR A 199 -6.00 10.24 -23.37
C THR A 199 -7.37 10.64 -22.82
N ARG A 200 -7.84 9.93 -21.79
CA ARG A 200 -9.16 10.16 -21.15
C ARG A 200 -9.15 11.22 -20.05
N VAL A 201 -7.98 11.76 -19.75
CA VAL A 201 -7.84 12.82 -18.76
C VAL A 201 -7.71 14.15 -19.46
N LEU A 202 -8.13 15.23 -18.82
CA LEU A 202 -7.86 16.56 -19.33
C LEU A 202 -6.39 16.90 -19.12
N LEU A 203 -5.60 16.68 -20.17
CA LEU A 203 -4.18 16.97 -20.26
C LEU A 203 -3.95 18.05 -21.32
N LEU A 204 -3.32 19.14 -20.92
CA LEU A 204 -3.10 20.34 -21.71
C LEU A 204 -1.60 20.65 -21.80
N LEU A 205 -1.18 21.30 -22.87
CA LEU A 205 0.13 21.88 -23.08
C LEU A 205 -0.04 23.38 -23.31
N ASP A 206 0.63 24.18 -22.49
CA ASP A 206 0.88 25.59 -22.74
C ASP A 206 2.26 25.74 -23.36
N ARG A 207 2.32 26.12 -24.65
CA ARG A 207 3.60 26.31 -25.35
C ARG A 207 4.33 27.57 -24.93
N SER A 208 3.61 28.58 -24.44
CA SER A 208 4.20 29.84 -24.00
C SER A 208 4.90 29.67 -22.65
N ALA A 209 4.31 28.85 -21.78
CA ALA A 209 4.86 28.51 -20.46
C ALA A 209 5.77 27.25 -20.48
N ASP A 210 5.90 26.60 -21.64
CA ASP A 210 6.59 25.32 -21.85
C ASP A 210 6.25 24.28 -20.77
N ARG A 211 4.94 24.05 -20.59
CA ARG A 211 4.43 23.30 -19.43
C ARG A 211 3.16 22.52 -19.75
N TYR A 212 3.10 21.31 -19.22
CA TYR A 212 1.89 20.50 -19.23
C TYR A 212 1.03 20.76 -18.00
N TYR A 213 -0.28 20.70 -18.17
CA TYR A 213 -1.28 20.80 -17.11
C TYR A 213 -2.23 19.61 -17.15
N LEU A 214 -2.50 19.02 -15.99
CA LEU A 214 -3.40 17.87 -15.84
C LEU A 214 -4.48 18.22 -14.81
N TRP A 215 -5.74 18.01 -15.16
CA TRP A 215 -6.84 18.13 -14.20
C TRP A 215 -7.12 16.76 -13.57
N LEU A 216 -6.91 16.66 -12.26
CA LEU A 216 -7.06 15.42 -11.51
C LEU A 216 -7.59 15.71 -10.10
N MET A 217 -8.53 14.91 -9.60
CA MET A 217 -9.05 14.98 -8.22
C MET A 217 -9.40 16.42 -7.77
N THR A 218 -10.06 17.19 -8.63
CA THR A 218 -10.45 18.60 -8.43
C THR A 218 -9.32 19.63 -8.37
N ARG A 219 -8.09 19.26 -8.74
CA ARG A 219 -6.92 20.14 -8.71
C ARG A 219 -6.23 20.16 -10.08
N TRP A 220 -5.58 21.28 -10.36
CA TRP A 220 -4.62 21.36 -11.45
C TRP A 220 -3.26 20.87 -10.98
N LEU A 221 -2.65 20.03 -11.81
CA LEU A 221 -1.26 19.62 -11.71
C LEU A 221 -0.49 20.20 -12.87
N ALA A 222 0.79 20.43 -12.69
CA ALA A 222 1.69 20.84 -13.75
C ALA A 222 3.00 20.06 -13.74
N ALA A 223 3.59 19.90 -14.92
CA ALA A 223 4.89 19.32 -15.11
C ALA A 223 5.62 19.99 -16.29
N PRO A 224 6.96 20.10 -16.26
CA PRO A 224 7.73 20.59 -17.40
C PRO A 224 7.71 19.61 -18.58
N LYS A 225 7.49 18.32 -18.31
CA LYS A 225 7.44 17.24 -19.30
C LYS A 225 6.34 16.25 -18.94
N LEU A 226 5.93 15.43 -19.90
CA LEU A 226 4.90 14.41 -19.68
C LEU A 226 5.29 13.40 -18.59
N ASP A 227 6.55 12.98 -18.55
CA ASP A 227 7.11 12.08 -17.53
C ASP A 227 7.25 12.72 -16.14
N GLY A 228 6.89 14.00 -15.99
CA GLY A 228 6.88 14.70 -14.73
C GLY A 228 8.16 15.53 -14.48
N PRO A 229 8.46 15.84 -13.20
CA PRO A 229 7.61 15.59 -12.03
C PRO A 229 6.32 16.42 -12.09
N TRP A 230 5.21 15.83 -11.62
CA TRP A 230 3.91 16.50 -11.53
C TRP A 230 3.71 17.09 -10.14
N ALA A 231 3.30 18.36 -10.07
CA ALA A 231 3.05 19.08 -8.83
C ALA A 231 1.75 19.87 -8.87
N ALA A 232 1.11 20.06 -7.72
CA ALA A 232 -0.10 20.88 -7.61
C ALA A 232 0.18 22.33 -8.04
N VAL A 233 -0.82 22.93 -8.69
CA VAL A 233 -0.81 24.35 -9.07
C VAL A 233 -1.74 25.10 -8.13
N ASP A 234 -1.17 25.95 -7.27
CA ASP A 234 -1.95 26.71 -6.29
C ASP A 234 -2.85 27.77 -6.95
N THR A 235 -2.30 28.45 -7.96
CA THR A 235 -2.98 29.52 -8.71
C THR A 235 -3.00 29.19 -10.20
N PRO A 236 -3.97 28.38 -10.67
CA PRO A 236 -4.05 28.02 -12.08
C PRO A 236 -4.43 29.23 -12.95
N PRO A 237 -3.79 29.43 -14.12
CA PRO A 237 -4.20 30.44 -15.09
C PRO A 237 -5.68 30.30 -15.49
N ALA A 238 -6.36 31.43 -15.73
CA ALA A 238 -7.77 31.45 -16.10
C ALA A 238 -8.08 30.64 -17.38
N SER A 239 -7.13 30.58 -18.32
CA SER A 239 -7.23 29.76 -19.54
C SER A 239 -7.45 28.27 -19.23
N LEU A 240 -6.90 27.75 -18.13
CA LEU A 240 -7.13 26.37 -17.71
C LEU A 240 -8.58 26.14 -17.30
N GLN A 241 -9.21 27.11 -16.64
CA GLN A 241 -10.61 27.01 -16.24
C GLN A 241 -11.54 26.98 -17.46
N THR A 242 -11.30 27.85 -18.45
CA THR A 242 -12.01 27.82 -19.74
C THR A 242 -11.84 26.45 -20.42
N ALA A 243 -10.62 25.92 -20.46
CA ALA A 243 -10.36 24.60 -21.04
C ALA A 243 -11.07 23.47 -20.31
N LYS A 244 -11.17 23.56 -18.97
CA LYS A 244 -11.93 22.60 -18.16
C LYS A 244 -13.41 22.60 -18.51
N GLU A 245 -14.02 23.77 -18.61
CA GLU A 245 -15.45 23.89 -18.90
C GLU A 245 -15.80 23.28 -20.26
N VAL A 246 -14.95 23.50 -21.27
CA VAL A 246 -15.05 22.86 -22.59
C VAL A 246 -14.94 21.33 -22.48
N ALA A 247 -14.06 20.81 -21.63
CA ALA A 247 -13.88 19.37 -21.44
C ALA A 247 -15.00 18.71 -20.61
N LEU A 248 -15.57 19.40 -19.61
CA LEU A 248 -16.65 18.87 -18.76
C LEU A 248 -17.96 18.66 -19.53
N GLN A 249 -18.21 19.46 -20.58
CA GLN A 249 -19.31 19.22 -21.52
C GLN A 249 -19.17 17.87 -22.26
N SER A 250 -17.97 17.27 -22.27
CA SER A 250 -17.68 15.96 -22.86
C SER A 250 -17.63 14.76 -21.87
N LYS A 251 -18.18 14.90 -20.65
CA LYS A 251 -18.31 13.84 -19.61
C LYS A 251 -16.99 13.16 -19.17
N GLU A 252 -16.02 13.92 -18.68
CA GLU A 252 -14.83 13.38 -18.00
C GLU A 252 -14.51 14.15 -16.70
N VAL A 253 -14.70 13.56 -15.51
CA VAL A 253 -14.09 14.02 -14.25
C VAL A 253 -14.09 12.98 -13.12
N GLY A 254 -12.98 12.91 -12.39
CA GLY A 254 -12.79 12.08 -11.17
C GLY A 254 -12.87 12.88 -9.86
N GLN A 255 -13.10 12.14 -8.75
CA GLN A 255 -13.40 12.61 -7.39
C GLN A 255 -12.17 13.03 -6.54
N ALA A 256 -12.39 13.73 -5.43
CA ALA A 256 -11.37 14.34 -4.55
C ALA A 256 -10.71 13.36 -3.56
N GLY A 257 -9.44 13.62 -3.18
CA GLY A 257 -8.65 12.84 -2.21
C GLY A 257 -7.20 13.34 -2.05
N VAL A 258 -6.35 12.59 -1.35
CA VAL A 258 -4.89 12.84 -1.26
C VAL A 258 -4.30 12.77 -2.67
N LEU A 259 -3.46 13.74 -3.03
CA LEU A 259 -2.89 13.81 -4.37
C LEU A 259 -1.88 12.67 -4.59
N PRO A 260 -2.13 11.75 -5.54
CA PRO A 260 -1.20 10.67 -5.83
C PRO A 260 -0.02 11.16 -6.67
N THR A 261 1.09 10.43 -6.60
CA THR A 261 2.17 10.53 -7.58
C THR A 261 1.62 10.17 -8.96
N VAL A 262 1.81 11.05 -9.95
CA VAL A 262 1.32 10.81 -11.32
C VAL A 262 2.45 10.27 -12.19
N TYR A 263 2.23 9.09 -12.76
CA TYR A 263 3.04 8.54 -13.84
C TYR A 263 2.30 8.71 -15.15
N VAL A 264 3.00 9.14 -16.21
CA VAL A 264 2.44 9.22 -17.55
C VAL A 264 3.20 8.26 -18.46
N SER A 265 2.49 7.53 -19.30
CA SER A 265 3.09 6.64 -20.29
C SER A 265 2.43 6.78 -21.66
N THR A 266 3.27 6.88 -22.70
CA THR A 266 2.89 6.84 -24.12
C THR A 266 3.02 5.42 -24.71
N ALA A 267 3.53 4.47 -23.93
CA ALA A 267 3.66 3.05 -24.26
C ALA A 267 2.78 2.20 -23.31
N PRO A 268 2.46 0.94 -23.66
CA PRO A 268 1.75 0.03 -22.76
C PRO A 268 2.46 -0.05 -21.41
N ALA A 269 1.74 0.32 -20.35
CA ALA A 269 2.23 0.32 -19.00
C ALA A 269 1.14 -0.14 -18.03
N GLU A 270 1.57 -0.79 -16.96
CA GLU A 270 0.76 -1.17 -15.81
C GLU A 270 1.37 -0.56 -14.55
N LEU A 271 0.55 -0.31 -13.54
CA LEU A 271 0.96 0.29 -12.28
C LEU A 271 0.56 -0.65 -11.15
N ILE A 272 1.54 -1.02 -10.33
CA ILE A 272 1.33 -1.69 -9.04
C ILE A 272 1.51 -0.64 -7.93
N VAL A 273 0.53 -0.54 -7.05
CA VAL A 273 0.56 0.41 -5.92
C VAL A 273 0.61 -0.36 -4.61
N LEU A 274 1.66 -0.13 -3.83
CA LEU A 274 1.83 -0.63 -2.47
C LEU A 274 1.52 0.50 -1.47
N LYS A 275 1.01 0.11 -0.31
CA LYS A 275 0.83 0.99 0.85
C LYS A 275 2.10 0.92 1.71
N GLY A 276 3.16 1.61 1.27
CA GLY A 276 4.51 1.55 1.85
C GLY A 276 5.40 0.44 1.28
N GLN A 277 6.44 0.06 2.02
CA GLN A 277 7.32 -1.06 1.69
C GLN A 277 6.53 -2.39 1.62
N PRO A 278 6.96 -3.40 0.84
CA PRO A 278 6.23 -4.66 0.69
C PRO A 278 5.93 -5.33 2.03
N ALA A 279 4.67 -5.65 2.30
CA ALA A 279 4.25 -6.43 3.46
C ALA A 279 4.06 -7.90 3.04
N LEU A 280 4.90 -8.81 3.53
CA LEU A 280 4.95 -10.20 3.07
C LEU A 280 4.22 -11.15 4.02
N SER A 281 3.50 -12.11 3.45
CA SER A 281 2.74 -13.12 4.19
C SER A 281 2.87 -14.50 3.53
N PRO A 282 3.27 -15.57 4.25
CA PRO A 282 3.51 -16.87 3.64
C PRO A 282 2.20 -17.57 3.24
N ILE A 283 2.13 -18.18 2.05
CA ILE A 283 0.98 -19.00 1.67
C ILE A 283 1.19 -20.45 2.12
N THR A 284 0.24 -20.99 2.88
CA THR A 284 0.36 -22.35 3.46
C THR A 284 0.62 -23.41 2.41
N GLY A 285 1.62 -24.26 2.66
CA GLY A 285 1.90 -25.42 1.80
C GLY A 285 2.53 -25.05 0.45
N THR A 286 3.15 -23.86 0.37
CA THR A 286 3.87 -23.38 -0.82
C THR A 286 5.14 -22.64 -0.42
N ASP A 287 6.06 -22.48 -1.36
CA ASP A 287 7.25 -21.65 -1.24
C ASP A 287 6.97 -20.20 -1.74
N ILE A 288 5.74 -19.71 -1.52
CA ILE A 288 5.29 -18.40 -2.00
C ILE A 288 4.95 -17.49 -0.82
N LEU A 289 5.44 -16.25 -0.91
CA LEU A 289 5.00 -15.13 -0.08
C LEU A 289 4.05 -14.23 -0.89
N GLU A 290 2.91 -13.84 -0.35
CA GLU A 290 2.04 -12.80 -0.91
C GLU A 290 2.46 -11.41 -0.39
N VAL A 291 2.44 -10.40 -1.26
CA VAL A 291 2.53 -8.99 -0.87
C VAL A 291 1.12 -8.49 -0.54
N THR A 292 0.81 -8.30 0.74
CA THR A 292 -0.57 -8.08 1.23
C THR A 292 -0.99 -6.61 1.28
N ASN A 293 -0.06 -5.67 1.12
CA ASN A 293 -0.33 -4.23 1.16
C ASN A 293 -0.52 -3.60 -0.23
N THR A 294 -0.97 -4.39 -1.21
CA THR A 294 -1.35 -3.95 -2.57
C THR A 294 -2.68 -4.58 -2.99
N ASP A 295 -3.40 -3.91 -3.88
CA ASP A 295 -4.64 -4.43 -4.47
C ASP A 295 -4.34 -5.32 -5.70
N ASP A 296 -3.08 -5.44 -6.12
CA ASP A 296 -2.61 -6.29 -7.23
C ASP A 296 -2.17 -7.69 -6.77
N ASP A 297 -2.28 -8.67 -7.66
CA ASP A 297 -1.77 -10.03 -7.42
C ASP A 297 -0.24 -9.99 -7.47
N LEU A 298 0.44 -9.87 -6.32
CA LEU A 298 1.89 -9.77 -6.24
C LEU A 298 2.45 -10.77 -5.22
N PHE A 299 3.44 -11.54 -5.65
CA PHE A 299 4.01 -12.65 -4.90
C PHE A 299 5.54 -12.65 -5.00
N VAL A 300 6.20 -13.31 -4.06
CA VAL A 300 7.61 -13.70 -4.12
C VAL A 300 7.69 -15.22 -4.11
N TYR A 301 8.32 -15.82 -5.11
CA TYR A 301 8.65 -17.25 -5.11
C TYR A 301 10.04 -17.43 -4.53
N THR A 302 10.11 -17.96 -3.31
CA THR A 302 11.34 -17.98 -2.50
C THR A 302 12.48 -18.85 -3.06
N PRO A 303 12.25 -19.96 -3.82
CA PRO A 303 13.34 -20.78 -4.34
C PRO A 303 14.18 -20.08 -5.42
N GLN A 304 13.62 -19.09 -6.12
CA GLN A 304 14.31 -18.31 -7.16
C GLN A 304 14.47 -16.84 -6.77
N GLN A 305 13.86 -16.41 -5.65
CA GLN A 305 13.87 -15.02 -5.18
C GLN A 305 13.28 -14.04 -6.20
N GLU A 306 12.30 -14.51 -6.96
CA GLU A 306 11.66 -13.73 -8.01
C GLU A 306 10.28 -13.25 -7.55
N TYR A 307 9.98 -12.00 -7.87
CA TYR A 307 8.63 -11.47 -7.83
C TYR A 307 7.80 -12.03 -8.98
N TYR A 308 6.54 -12.33 -8.72
CA TYR A 308 5.54 -12.69 -9.72
C TYR A 308 4.32 -11.79 -9.55
N ALA A 309 3.85 -11.20 -10.65
CA ALA A 309 2.67 -10.36 -10.68
C ALA A 309 1.65 -10.88 -11.71
N ARG A 310 0.36 -10.88 -11.35
CA ARG A 310 -0.73 -11.11 -12.33
C ARG A 310 -1.41 -9.79 -12.66
N LEU A 311 -1.12 -9.25 -13.85
CA LEU A 311 -1.65 -7.98 -14.32
C LEU A 311 -2.49 -8.20 -15.56
N SER A 312 -3.74 -7.72 -15.55
CA SER A 312 -4.66 -7.86 -16.67
C SER A 312 -4.78 -9.32 -17.17
N GLY A 313 -4.76 -10.29 -16.24
CA GLY A 313 -4.85 -11.73 -16.52
C GLY A 313 -3.58 -12.41 -17.03
N ARG A 314 -2.47 -11.67 -17.21
CA ARG A 314 -1.17 -12.19 -17.65
C ARG A 314 -0.19 -12.22 -16.48
N TRP A 315 0.71 -13.20 -16.50
CA TRP A 315 1.74 -13.33 -15.48
C TRP A 315 3.04 -12.68 -15.94
N PHE A 316 3.69 -12.01 -15.00
CA PHE A 316 4.99 -11.40 -15.18
C PHE A 316 5.88 -11.78 -14.01
N ARG A 317 7.19 -11.88 -14.24
CA ARG A 317 8.19 -12.09 -13.18
C ARG A 317 9.32 -11.09 -13.25
N ALA A 318 10.01 -10.87 -12.13
CA ALA A 318 11.21 -10.06 -12.06
C ALA A 318 12.08 -10.49 -10.87
N GLY A 319 13.40 -10.34 -10.97
CA GLY A 319 14.30 -10.54 -9.83
C GLY A 319 14.17 -9.45 -8.75
N SER A 320 13.59 -8.29 -9.10
CA SER A 320 13.33 -7.20 -8.15
C SER A 320 11.97 -6.57 -8.42
N LEU A 321 11.40 -5.90 -7.42
CA LEU A 321 10.12 -5.19 -7.56
C LEU A 321 10.19 -4.09 -8.64
N GLN A 322 11.36 -3.49 -8.84
CA GLN A 322 11.62 -2.47 -9.87
C GLN A 322 11.88 -3.06 -11.26
N GLY A 323 11.90 -4.39 -11.40
CA GLY A 323 12.13 -5.08 -12.65
C GLY A 323 13.61 -5.46 -12.90
N PRO A 324 13.98 -5.76 -14.15
CA PRO A 324 13.11 -5.79 -15.32
C PRO A 324 12.03 -6.89 -15.18
N TRP A 325 10.83 -6.60 -15.70
CA TRP A 325 9.72 -7.54 -15.68
C TRP A 325 9.59 -8.27 -17.01
N GLU A 326 9.39 -9.58 -16.94
CA GLU A 326 9.29 -10.48 -18.09
C GLU A 326 7.96 -11.22 -18.08
N PHE A 327 7.39 -11.47 -19.25
CA PHE A 327 6.18 -12.28 -19.37
C PHE A 327 6.46 -13.75 -19.01
N VAL A 328 5.52 -14.37 -18.31
CA VAL A 328 5.55 -15.80 -17.97
C VAL A 328 4.32 -16.48 -18.55
N ALA A 329 4.53 -17.48 -19.40
CA ALA A 329 3.43 -18.29 -19.91
C ALA A 329 2.82 -19.12 -18.78
N SER A 330 1.51 -19.41 -18.85
CA SER A 330 0.84 -20.15 -17.78
C SER A 330 1.41 -21.55 -17.52
N GLY A 331 2.06 -22.17 -18.53
CA GLY A 331 2.73 -23.46 -18.38
C GLY A 331 4.10 -23.39 -17.70
N ASP A 332 4.70 -22.19 -17.63
CA ASP A 332 6.04 -21.95 -17.07
C ASP A 332 5.97 -21.43 -15.63
N LEU A 333 4.76 -21.24 -15.08
CA LEU A 333 4.58 -20.88 -13.68
C LEU A 333 5.04 -22.02 -12.77
N PRO A 334 5.72 -21.71 -11.66
CA PRO A 334 5.98 -22.70 -10.63
C PRO A 334 4.70 -23.38 -10.15
N ARG A 335 4.78 -24.67 -9.83
CA ARG A 335 3.61 -25.50 -9.48
C ARG A 335 2.80 -24.91 -8.33
N ASP A 336 3.47 -24.24 -7.40
CA ASP A 336 2.87 -23.60 -6.23
C ASP A 336 1.86 -22.49 -6.59
N PHE A 337 1.97 -21.87 -7.78
CA PHE A 337 0.99 -20.90 -8.25
C PHE A 337 -0.38 -21.51 -8.59
N THR A 338 -0.48 -22.85 -8.65
CA THR A 338 -1.77 -23.53 -8.69
C THR A 338 -2.50 -23.48 -7.34
N VAL A 339 -1.76 -23.35 -6.23
CA VAL A 339 -2.27 -23.19 -4.86
C VAL A 339 -2.60 -21.74 -4.57
N THR A 340 -1.80 -20.76 -5.02
CA THR A 340 -2.07 -19.32 -4.76
C THR A 340 -3.33 -18.79 -5.42
N ARG A 341 -3.70 -19.32 -6.59
CA ARG A 341 -5.04 -19.09 -7.19
C ARG A 341 -6.18 -19.43 -6.22
N ARG A 342 -5.95 -20.30 -5.24
CA ARG A 342 -6.90 -20.69 -4.18
C ARG A 342 -6.83 -19.77 -2.96
N HIS A 343 -5.71 -19.07 -2.72
CA HIS A 343 -5.51 -18.19 -1.57
C HIS A 343 -6.26 -16.86 -1.73
N ARG A 344 -6.00 -16.06 -2.78
CA ARG A 344 -6.49 -14.66 -2.86
C ARG A 344 -8.01 -14.46 -2.93
N ARG A 345 -8.77 -15.51 -3.23
CA ARG A 345 -10.24 -15.49 -3.19
C ARG A 345 -10.82 -15.64 -1.78
N SER A 346 -9.99 -15.83 -0.74
CA SER A 346 -10.41 -15.86 0.66
C SER A 346 -10.55 -14.48 1.32
N SER A 347 -10.07 -13.42 0.67
CA SER A 347 -9.78 -12.11 1.32
C SER A 347 -10.60 -10.92 0.79
N GLN A 348 -11.40 -11.09 -0.26
CA GLN A 348 -12.47 -10.16 -0.69
C GLN A 348 -13.82 -10.76 -0.34
#